data_AF-B6VZZ8-F1
#
_entry.id   AF-B6VZZ8-F1
#
_cell.length_a   1.000
_cell.length_b   1.000
_cell.length_c   1.000
_cell.angle_alpha   90.00
_cell.angle_beta   90.00
_cell.angle_gamma   90.00
#
_symmetry.space_group_name_H-M   'P 1'
#
loop_
_entity.id
_entity.type
_entity.pdbx_description
1 polymer ?
#
loop_
_entity_poly.entity_id
_entity_poly.type
_entity_poly.pdbx_seq_one_letter_code
_entity_poly.pdbx_strand_id
1 'polypeptide(L)' 'MGIRTVAVFSEADRTSHHVMYADEAYLIGPAIARESYLNIEKVIETAKRCK' A
#
# COMPACT_ATOMS: atom_id res chain seq x y z
N MET A 1 -0.71 18.41 10.75
CA MET A 1 0.68 17.89 10.86
C MET A 1 1.47 17.99 9.56
N GLY A 2 0.86 18.22 8.38
CA GLY A 2 1.59 18.57 7.14
C GLY A 2 2.47 17.45 6.57
N ILE A 3 2.16 16.19 6.89
CA ILE A 3 2.92 15.01 6.50
C ILE A 3 2.21 14.37 5.30
N ARG A 4 2.97 14.04 4.25
CA ARG A 4 2.46 13.27 3.10
C ARG A 4 2.18 11.83 3.50
N THR A 5 1.06 11.31 3.04
CA THR A 5 0.53 9.99 3.41
C THR A 5 0.61 9.04 2.24
N VAL A 6 1.04 7.81 2.53
CA VAL A 6 1.16 6.77 1.52
C VAL A 6 0.45 5.51 2.00
N ALA A 7 -0.43 4.96 1.17
CA ALA A 7 -1.12 3.71 1.39
C ALA A 7 -0.50 2.57 0.57
N VAL A 8 -0.58 1.36 1.11
CA VAL A 8 -0.34 0.11 0.37
C VAL A 8 -1.61 -0.73 0.42
N PHE A 9 -1.89 -1.46 -0.66
CA PHE A 9 -3.13 -2.23 -0.76
C PHE A 9 -2.99 -3.50 -1.58
N SER A 10 -3.85 -4.48 -1.31
CA SER A 10 -4.00 -5.69 -2.12
C SER A 10 -4.96 -5.47 -3.29
N GLU A 11 -4.99 -6.33 -4.30
CA GLU A 11 -5.93 -6.20 -5.43
C GLU A 11 -7.39 -6.07 -5.00
N ALA A 12 -7.79 -6.77 -3.93
CA ALA A 12 -9.15 -6.71 -3.37
C ALA A 12 -9.46 -5.37 -2.68
N ASP A 13 -8.43 -4.66 -2.19
CA ASP A 13 -8.55 -3.43 -1.42
C ASP A 13 -8.41 -2.16 -2.27
N ARG A 14 -8.43 -2.29 -3.60
CA ARG A 14 -8.25 -1.16 -4.54
C ARG A 14 -9.18 0.01 -4.29
N THR A 15 -10.37 -0.24 -3.76
CA THR A 15 -11.41 0.75 -3.48
C THR A 15 -11.60 1.03 -1.99
N SER A 16 -10.71 0.49 -1.14
CA SER A 16 -10.79 0.68 0.30
C SER A 16 -10.52 2.13 0.69
N HIS A 17 -11.15 2.59 1.77
CA HIS A 17 -11.09 3.99 2.20
C HIS A 17 -9.67 4.51 2.43
N HIS A 18 -8.78 3.71 3.01
CA HIS A 18 -7.40 4.13 3.26
C HIS A 18 -6.61 4.39 1.97
N VAL A 19 -6.95 3.73 0.87
CA VAL A 19 -6.38 3.96 -0.46
C VAL A 19 -6.87 5.29 -1.04
N MET A 20 -8.17 5.57 -0.89
CA MET A 20 -8.80 6.77 -1.46
C MET A 20 -8.42 8.05 -0.71
N TYR A 21 -8.05 7.96 0.56
CA TYR A 21 -7.71 9.12 1.40
C TYR A 21 -6.20 9.39 1.49
N ALA A 22 -5.34 8.51 0.97
CA ALA A 22 -3.90 8.74 0.96
C ALA A 22 -3.49 9.62 -0.23
N ASP A 23 -2.40 10.37 -0.06
CA ASP A 23 -1.84 11.19 -1.15
C ASP A 23 -1.26 10.31 -2.27
N GLU A 24 -0.68 9.17 -1.90
CA GLU A 24 -0.18 8.14 -2.82
C GLU A 24 -0.67 6.76 -2.39
N ALA A 25 -0.90 5.87 -3.36
CA ALA A 25 -1.27 4.49 -3.08
C ALA A 25 -0.62 3.49 -4.03
N TYR A 26 -0.10 2.40 -3.48
CA TYR A 26 0.64 1.37 -4.22
C TYR A 26 0.06 -0.03 -4.04
N LEU A 27 -0.13 -0.74 -5.15
CA LEU A 27 -0.53 -2.15 -5.15
C LEU A 27 0.66 -3.02 -4.75
N ILE A 28 0.51 -3.81 -3.69
CA ILE A 28 1.57 -4.69 -3.16
C ILE A 28 1.31 -6.18 -3.42
N GLY A 29 0.21 -6.55 -4.06
CA GLY A 29 -0.02 -7.94 -4.47
C GLY A 29 -1.48 -8.38 -4.45
N PRO A 30 -1.72 -9.69 -4.57
CA PRO A 30 -3.07 -10.25 -4.62
C PRO A 30 -3.76 -10.19 -3.25
N ALA A 31 -5.04 -10.55 -3.23
CA ALA A 31 -5.91 -10.49 -2.05
C ALA A 31 -5.38 -11.28 -0.84
N ILE A 32 -4.57 -12.33 -1.06
CA ILE A 32 -4.01 -13.15 0.02
C ILE A 32 -2.99 -12.32 0.81
N ALA A 33 -3.29 -12.05 2.08
CA ALA A 33 -2.46 -11.20 2.94
C ALA A 33 -1.00 -11.65 3.04
N ARG A 34 -0.73 -12.97 3.01
CA ARG A 34 0.64 -13.52 3.01
C ARG A 34 1.47 -13.08 1.81
N GLU A 35 0.82 -12.81 0.68
CA GLU A 35 1.47 -12.44 -0.59
C GLU A 35 1.45 -10.92 -0.85
N SER A 36 0.68 -10.17 -0.05
CA SER A 36 0.56 -8.71 -0.08
C SER A 36 1.01 -8.10 1.25
N TYR A 37 0.09 -7.83 2.20
CA TYR A 37 0.37 -7.07 3.44
C TYR A 37 1.48 -7.63 4.32
N LEU A 38 1.62 -8.96 4.37
CA LEU A 38 2.63 -9.64 5.17
C LEU A 38 3.90 -9.96 4.37
N ASN A 39 3.97 -9.55 3.10
CA ASN A 39 5.19 -9.63 2.31
C ASN A 39 6.10 -8.44 2.65
N ILE A 40 6.98 -8.64 3.63
CA ILE A 40 7.89 -7.61 4.15
C ILE A 40 8.76 -7.01 3.04
N GLU A 41 9.27 -7.83 2.13
CA GLU A 41 10.14 -7.37 1.04
C GLU A 41 9.42 -6.36 0.15
N LYS A 42 8.20 -6.69 -0.28
CA LYS A 42 7.37 -5.79 -1.11
C LYS A 42 7.02 -4.51 -0.38
N VAL A 43 6.69 -4.57 0.91
CA VAL A 43 6.36 -3.38 1.71
C VAL A 43 7.57 -2.45 1.81
N ILE A 44 8.76 -2.99 2.11
CA ILE A 44 10.00 -2.20 2.21
C ILE A 44 10.41 -1.64 0.85
N GLU A 45 10.32 -2.44 -0.21
CA GLU A 45 10.61 -2.00 -1.59
C GLU A 45 9.69 -0.85 -2.00
N THR A 46 8.40 -0.96 -1.69
CA THR A 46 7.42 0.10 -1.95
C THR A 46 7.75 1.35 -1.17
N ALA A 47 7.99 1.25 0.15
CA ALA A 47 8.34 2.39 1.00
C ALA A 47 9.59 3.13 0.53
N LYS A 48 10.57 2.43 -0.06
CA LYS A 48 11.76 3.05 -0.66
C LYS A 48 11.49 3.77 -1.99
N ARG A 49 10.37 3.48 -2.67
CA ARG A 49 9.98 4.03 -3.97
C ARG A 49 8.95 5.15 -3.89
N CYS A 50 8.18 5.24 -2.80
CA CYS A 50 7.21 6.32 -2.57
C CYS A 50 7.89 7.70 -2.56
N LYS A 51 7.16 8.77 -2.90
CA LYS A 51 7.76 10.11 -3.14
C LYS A 51 7.32 11.20 -2.16
#